data_AF-A0A9Q1A9S7-F1
#
_entry.id   AF-A0A9Q1A9S7-F1
#
_cell.length_a   1.000
_cell.length_b   1.000
_cell.length_c   1.000
_cell.angle_alpha   90.00
_cell.angle_beta   90.00
_cell.angle_gamma   90.00
#
_symmetry.space_group_name_H-M   'P 1'
#
loop_
_entity.id
_entity.type
_entity.pdbx_description
1 polymer ?
#
loop_
_entity_poly.entity_id
_entity_poly.type
_entity_poly.pdbx_seq_one_letter_code
_entity_poly.pdbx_strand_id
1 'polypeptide(L)'
;MLEAAYHKLPQPKDSERARTCIPRHPAATPPSYPQVQLPMASNPAFWERLSMHSYGTDTMFFAFYYQQNTYQQYLAAKELKKHSWRYHRKYNTWFQRHEEPKVTTDEYEQGTYVYFDFHVGNEDKQGWYVDFDLTLHPVSITAELYVMENSLQTESCT
;
A
#
# COMPACT_ATOMS: atom_id res chain seq x y z
N MET A 1 11.07 -31.69 -33.11
CA MET A 1 10.45 -30.64 -32.25
C MET A 1 11.04 -30.60 -30.84
N LEU A 2 11.43 -31.72 -30.22
CA LEU A 2 12.04 -31.75 -28.87
C LEU A 2 13.40 -31.02 -28.78
N GLU A 3 14.31 -31.27 -29.73
CA GLU A 3 15.64 -30.61 -29.78
C GLU A 3 15.55 -29.07 -29.81
N ALA A 4 14.64 -28.52 -30.60
CA ALA A 4 14.45 -27.07 -30.68
C ALA A 4 13.92 -26.45 -29.37
N ALA A 5 13.13 -27.21 -28.60
CA ALA A 5 12.63 -26.77 -27.29
C ALA A 5 13.70 -26.88 -26.20
N TYR A 6 14.59 -27.87 -26.28
CA TYR A 6 15.71 -28.03 -25.34
C TYR A 6 16.67 -26.83 -25.36
N HIS A 7 16.90 -26.24 -26.54
CA HIS A 7 17.69 -25.01 -26.66
C HIS A 7 16.93 -23.73 -26.25
N LYS A 8 15.64 -23.82 -25.93
CA LYS A 8 14.77 -22.70 -25.54
C LYS A 8 13.98 -23.00 -24.27
N LEU A 9 14.63 -23.61 -23.28
CA LEU A 9 13.98 -23.89 -22.00
C LEU A 9 13.51 -22.59 -21.34
N PRO A 10 12.27 -22.56 -20.80
CA PRO A 10 11.79 -21.42 -20.05
C PRO A 10 12.70 -21.19 -18.84
N GLN A 11 13.14 -19.96 -18.68
CA GLN A 11 13.94 -19.52 -17.54
C GLN A 11 13.02 -19.27 -16.34
N PRO A 12 13.53 -19.33 -15.09
CA PRO A 12 12.74 -19.00 -13.91
C PRO A 12 12.05 -17.63 -13.99
N LYS A 13 12.72 -16.66 -14.62
CA LYS A 13 12.17 -15.31 -14.87
C LYS A 13 10.99 -15.28 -15.85
N ASP A 14 10.83 -16.30 -16.69
CA ASP A 14 9.72 -16.40 -17.64
C ASP A 14 8.42 -16.79 -16.94
N SER A 15 8.53 -17.37 -15.73
CA SER A 15 7.41 -17.60 -14.81
C SER A 15 7.16 -16.40 -13.88
N GLU A 16 8.09 -15.45 -13.81
CA GLU A 16 7.86 -14.23 -13.05
C GLU A 16 6.98 -13.28 -13.87
N ARG A 17 5.98 -12.67 -13.23
CA ARG A 17 5.24 -11.57 -13.83
C ARG A 17 6.23 -10.51 -14.30
N ALA A 18 6.13 -10.11 -15.56
CA ALA A 18 7.04 -9.13 -16.17
C ALA A 18 7.18 -7.90 -15.25
N ARG A 19 8.34 -7.77 -14.58
CA ARG A 19 8.65 -6.64 -13.69
C ARG A 19 9.05 -5.40 -14.47
N THR A 20 8.43 -5.20 -15.63
CA THR A 20 8.57 -3.96 -16.36
C THR A 20 7.81 -2.94 -15.55
N CYS A 21 8.52 -2.03 -14.89
CA CYS A 21 7.96 -0.74 -14.57
C CYS A 21 7.52 -0.13 -15.90
N ILE A 22 6.29 -0.38 -16.31
CA ILE A 22 5.67 0.34 -17.40
C ILE A 22 5.18 1.60 -16.71
N PRO A 23 5.92 2.73 -16.79
CA PRO A 23 5.38 3.99 -16.32
C PRO A 23 4.00 4.16 -16.96
N ARG A 24 3.00 4.53 -16.16
CA ARG A 24 1.63 4.79 -16.68
C ARG A 24 1.66 5.76 -17.87
N HIS A 25 2.68 6.62 -17.91
CA HIS A 25 2.97 7.54 -18.99
C HIS A 25 4.45 7.39 -19.39
N PRO A 26 4.78 6.54 -20.38
CA PRO A 26 6.13 6.43 -20.90
C PRO A 26 6.59 7.79 -21.45
N ALA A 27 7.76 8.25 -20.99
CA ALA A 27 8.39 9.47 -21.46
C ALA A 27 9.83 9.16 -21.86
N ALA A 28 10.33 9.85 -22.88
CA ALA A 28 11.74 9.78 -23.24
C ALA A 28 12.56 10.50 -22.15
N THR A 29 13.15 9.75 -21.24
CA THR A 29 14.06 10.29 -20.22
C THR A 29 15.50 10.23 -20.75
N PRO A 30 16.35 11.24 -20.46
CA PRO A 30 17.76 11.17 -20.84
C PRO A 30 18.46 9.94 -20.23
N PRO A 31 19.48 9.35 -20.88
CA PRO A 31 20.20 8.18 -20.36
C PRO A 31 20.89 8.40 -19.01
N SER A 32 21.12 9.67 -18.62
CA SER A 32 21.67 10.04 -17.32
C SER A 32 20.67 9.84 -16.16
N TYR A 33 19.37 9.69 -16.43
CA TYR A 33 18.37 9.41 -15.42
C TYR A 33 18.20 7.90 -15.19
N PRO A 34 17.76 7.47 -13.99
CA PRO A 34 17.46 6.07 -13.72
C PRO A 34 16.45 5.50 -14.72
N GLN A 35 16.87 4.47 -15.46
CA GLN A 35 16.05 3.78 -16.46
C GLN A 35 15.29 2.58 -15.89
N VAL A 36 15.65 2.14 -14.69
CA VAL A 36 15.08 0.97 -14.01
C VAL A 36 14.61 1.41 -12.62
N GLN A 37 13.53 0.79 -12.14
CA GLN A 37 13.08 0.96 -10.77
C GLN A 37 14.20 0.64 -9.77
N LEU A 38 14.26 1.40 -8.69
CA LEU A 38 15.22 1.20 -7.62
C LEU A 38 15.05 -0.21 -7.02
N PRO A 39 16.08 -1.08 -7.08
CA PRO A 39 15.97 -2.46 -6.57
C PRO A 39 15.57 -2.53 -5.08
N MET A 40 16.01 -1.53 -4.29
CA MET A 40 15.69 -1.42 -2.87
C MET A 40 14.19 -1.23 -2.58
N ALA A 41 13.39 -0.76 -3.54
CA ALA A 41 11.94 -0.63 -3.36
C ALA A 41 11.26 -1.99 -3.16
N SER A 42 11.90 -3.10 -3.57
CA SER A 42 11.43 -4.46 -3.31
C SER A 42 11.97 -5.05 -1.99
N ASN A 43 12.81 -4.33 -1.25
CA ASN A 43 13.40 -4.80 0.00
C ASN A 43 12.52 -4.40 1.20
N PRO A 44 11.98 -5.34 2.00
CA PRO A 44 11.18 -5.01 3.17
C PRO A 44 11.90 -4.09 4.18
N ALA A 45 13.21 -4.25 4.37
CA ALA A 45 13.98 -3.43 5.30
C ALA A 45 14.07 -1.95 4.88
N PHE A 46 13.88 -1.65 3.59
CA PHE A 46 13.77 -0.27 3.12
C PHE A 46 12.49 0.38 3.65
N TRP A 47 11.35 -0.32 3.56
CA TRP A 47 10.05 0.17 4.03
C TRP A 47 10.00 0.33 5.54
N GLU A 48 10.61 -0.59 6.29
CA GLU A 48 10.73 -0.48 7.75
C GLU A 48 11.52 0.75 8.19
N ARG A 49 12.60 1.11 7.49
CA ARG A 49 13.36 2.33 7.80
C ARG A 49 12.60 3.57 7.37
N LEU A 50 11.99 3.52 6.18
CA LEU A 50 11.19 4.62 5.66
C LEU A 50 10.03 4.94 6.62
N SER A 51 9.44 3.92 7.25
CA SER A 51 8.32 4.04 8.18
C SER A 51 8.64 4.75 9.49
N MET A 52 9.93 4.91 9.82
CA MET A 52 10.37 5.64 11.01
C MET A 52 10.46 7.16 10.80
N HIS A 53 10.39 7.63 9.54
CA HIS A 53 10.45 9.04 9.22
C HIS A 53 9.06 9.67 9.18
N SER A 54 8.93 10.95 9.55
CA SER A 54 7.66 11.67 9.53
C SER A 54 6.99 11.73 8.14
N TYR A 55 7.78 11.79 7.07
CA TYR A 55 7.30 11.73 5.67
C TYR A 55 7.13 10.30 5.14
N GLY A 56 7.45 9.29 5.96
CA GLY A 56 7.38 7.88 5.59
C GLY A 56 5.95 7.44 5.33
N THR A 57 5.02 7.92 6.16
CA THR A 57 3.59 7.60 6.06
C THR A 57 2.99 8.11 4.74
N ASP A 58 3.32 9.33 4.32
CA ASP A 58 2.89 9.88 3.02
C ASP A 58 3.36 9.00 1.87
N THR A 59 4.61 8.53 1.94
CA THR A 59 5.20 7.67 0.92
C THR A 59 4.49 6.30 0.85
N MET A 60 4.07 5.76 2.00
CA MET A 60 3.28 4.52 2.03
C MET A 60 1.90 4.71 1.45
N PHE A 61 1.21 5.82 1.76
CA PHE A 61 -0.08 6.11 1.12
C PHE A 61 0.07 6.25 -0.39
N PHE A 62 1.08 6.97 -0.85
CA PHE A 62 1.38 7.08 -2.26
C PHE A 62 1.57 5.70 -2.91
N ALA A 63 2.41 4.85 -2.33
CA ALA A 63 2.62 3.49 -2.84
C ALA A 63 1.32 2.67 -2.85
N PHE A 64 0.52 2.78 -1.78
CA PHE A 64 -0.72 2.04 -1.64
C PHE A 64 -1.76 2.41 -2.71
N TYR A 65 -1.95 3.70 -3.00
CA TYR A 65 -2.96 4.17 -3.95
C TYR A 65 -2.50 4.15 -5.41
N TYR A 66 -1.23 4.45 -5.67
CA TYR A 66 -0.72 4.65 -7.03
C TYR A 66 0.07 3.45 -7.60
N GLN A 67 0.46 2.48 -6.76
CA GLN A 67 1.14 1.25 -7.19
C GLN A 67 0.30 -0.01 -6.92
N GLN A 68 -0.99 0.04 -7.29
CA GLN A 68 -1.93 -1.07 -7.07
C GLN A 68 -1.48 -2.38 -7.74
N ASN A 69 -1.77 -3.51 -7.08
CA ASN A 69 -1.46 -4.87 -7.53
C ASN A 69 0.06 -5.11 -7.68
N THR A 70 0.84 -4.50 -6.79
CA THR A 70 2.30 -4.66 -6.73
C THR A 70 2.75 -5.09 -5.34
N TYR A 71 3.96 -5.68 -5.28
CA TYR A 71 4.57 -6.04 -3.99
C TYR A 71 4.81 -4.82 -3.10
N GLN A 72 5.08 -3.66 -3.70
CA GLN A 72 5.27 -2.39 -3.00
C GLN A 72 4.00 -1.93 -2.28
N GLN A 73 2.82 -2.10 -2.88
CA GLN A 73 1.54 -1.83 -2.20
C GLN A 73 1.38 -2.72 -0.95
N TYR A 74 1.73 -4.01 -1.05
CA TYR A 74 1.70 -4.92 0.10
C TYR A 74 2.67 -4.46 1.21
N LEU A 75 3.91 -4.12 0.87
CA LEU A 75 4.89 -3.65 1.85
C LEU A 75 4.47 -2.34 2.52
N ALA A 76 3.91 -1.39 1.75
CA ALA A 76 3.35 -0.16 2.30
C ALA A 76 2.19 -0.43 3.25
N ALA A 77 1.23 -1.27 2.85
CA ALA A 77 0.09 -1.66 3.69
C ALA A 77 0.55 -2.35 4.98
N LYS A 78 1.58 -3.20 4.91
CA LYS A 78 2.16 -3.89 6.07
C LYS A 78 2.71 -2.89 7.08
N GLU A 79 3.49 -1.91 6.63
CA GLU A 79 4.05 -0.88 7.53
C GLU A 79 2.96 0.04 8.09
N LEU A 80 1.97 0.46 7.29
CA LEU A 80 0.83 1.23 7.77
C LEU A 80 0.12 0.50 8.93
N LYS A 81 -0.19 -0.80 8.76
CA LYS A 81 -0.79 -1.61 9.83
C LYS A 81 0.09 -1.67 11.08
N LYS A 82 1.41 -1.82 10.93
CA LYS A 82 2.37 -1.84 12.04
C LYS A 82 2.37 -0.52 12.83
N HIS A 83 2.07 0.58 12.15
CA HIS A 83 1.90 1.92 12.74
C HIS A 83 0.44 2.22 13.11
N SER A 84 -0.36 1.19 13.41
CA SER A 84 -1.74 1.31 13.89
C SER A 84 -2.73 1.95 12.92
N TRP A 85 -2.43 1.96 11.63
CA TRP A 85 -3.39 2.34 10.59
C TRP A 85 -4.33 1.20 10.24
N ARG A 86 -5.60 1.53 10.03
CA ARG A 86 -6.69 0.61 9.73
C ARG A 86 -7.35 1.00 8.42
N TYR A 87 -7.30 0.12 7.44
CA TYR A 87 -7.93 0.37 6.15
C TYR A 87 -9.43 0.05 6.19
N HIS A 88 -10.25 0.93 5.62
CA HIS A 88 -11.68 0.73 5.44
C HIS A 88 -12.02 0.68 3.96
N ARG A 89 -12.53 -0.47 3.50
CA ARG A 89 -12.81 -0.76 2.08
C ARG A 89 -13.90 0.12 1.50
N LYS A 90 -14.97 0.39 2.26
CA LYS A 90 -16.10 1.23 1.80
C LYS A 90 -15.64 2.65 1.47
N TYR A 91 -14.80 3.24 2.33
CA TYR A 91 -14.30 4.60 2.14
C TYR A 91 -12.99 4.65 1.36
N ASN A 92 -12.39 3.49 1.06
CA ASN A 92 -11.10 3.39 0.38
C ASN A 92 -10.03 4.24 1.08
N THR A 93 -10.04 4.29 2.42
CA THR A 93 -9.11 5.11 3.20
C THR A 93 -8.63 4.44 4.48
N TRP A 94 -7.49 4.91 4.96
CA TRP A 94 -6.84 4.48 6.18
C TRP A 94 -7.19 5.43 7.33
N PHE A 95 -7.49 4.85 8.49
CA PHE A 95 -7.80 5.54 9.74
C PHE A 95 -6.78 5.19 10.81
N GLN A 96 -6.45 6.16 11.65
CA GLN A 96 -5.68 5.96 12.88
C GLN A 96 -6.44 6.61 14.03
N ARG A 97 -6.38 6.03 15.22
CA ARG A 97 -6.97 6.63 16.43
C ARG A 97 -6.15 7.86 16.81
N HIS A 98 -6.78 9.01 16.99
CA HIS A 98 -6.11 10.21 17.51
C HIS A 98 -5.93 10.09 19.04
N GLU A 99 -6.95 9.57 19.71
CA GLU A 99 -6.99 9.30 21.15
C GLU A 99 -7.58 7.91 21.41
N GLU A 100 -7.48 7.41 22.66
CA GLU A 100 -8.21 6.20 23.03
C GLU A 100 -9.72 6.43 22.84
N PRO A 101 -10.43 5.47 22.22
CA PRO A 101 -11.86 5.62 21.94
C PRO A 101 -12.65 5.77 23.23
N LYS A 102 -13.58 6.73 23.24
CA LYS A 102 -14.46 7.01 24.40
C LYS A 102 -15.36 5.82 24.75
N VAL A 103 -15.73 5.03 23.75
CA VAL A 103 -16.53 3.81 23.92
C VAL A 103 -15.96 2.71 23.03
N THR A 104 -15.75 1.53 23.60
CA THR A 104 -15.41 0.30 22.87
C THR A 104 -16.38 -0.79 23.30
N THR A 105 -17.18 -1.30 22.37
CA THR A 105 -18.01 -2.49 22.53
C THR A 105 -17.64 -3.53 21.47
N ASP A 106 -18.16 -4.75 21.60
CA ASP A 106 -17.94 -5.80 20.59
C ASP A 106 -18.60 -5.45 19.24
N GLU A 107 -19.59 -4.55 19.25
CA GLU A 107 -20.36 -4.13 18.08
C GLU A 107 -19.89 -2.82 17.46
N TYR A 108 -19.31 -1.90 18.24
CA TYR A 108 -18.81 -0.62 17.73
C TYR A 108 -17.72 0.00 18.62
N GLU A 109 -16.93 0.87 18.00
CA GLU A 109 -15.95 1.72 18.63
C GLU A 109 -16.31 3.17 18.30
N GLN A 110 -16.37 4.04 19.31
CA GLN A 110 -16.62 5.46 19.11
C GLN A 110 -15.44 6.26 19.66
N GLY A 111 -14.87 7.09 18.81
CA GLY A 111 -13.72 7.91 19.15
C GLY A 111 -13.38 8.90 18.05
N THR A 112 -12.32 9.66 18.30
CA THR A 112 -11.77 10.61 17.34
C THR A 112 -10.67 9.92 16.54
N TYR A 113 -10.83 9.94 15.22
CA TYR A 113 -9.88 9.33 14.29
C TYR A 113 -9.32 10.37 13.36
N VAL A 114 -8.10 10.14 12.93
CA VAL A 114 -7.49 10.81 11.80
C VAL A 114 -7.52 9.90 10.59
N TYR A 115 -7.69 10.48 9.40
CA TYR A 115 -7.67 9.73 8.14
C TYR A 115 -6.88 10.46 7.06
N PHE A 116 -6.48 9.71 6.03
CA PHE A 116 -5.79 10.26 4.87
C PHE A 116 -6.79 10.54 3.74
N ASP A 117 -6.93 11.82 3.36
CA ASP A 117 -7.77 12.20 2.22
C ASP A 117 -6.91 12.36 0.96
N PHE A 118 -6.97 11.36 0.08
CA PHE A 118 -6.23 11.38 -1.19
C PHE A 118 -6.93 12.20 -2.30
N HIS A 119 -8.16 12.69 -2.07
CA HIS A 119 -8.91 13.50 -3.05
C HIS A 119 -8.74 15.01 -2.85
N VAL A 120 -8.19 15.46 -1.71
CA VAL A 120 -7.91 16.88 -1.46
C VAL A 120 -6.66 17.30 -2.22
N GLY A 121 -6.85 17.58 -3.51
CA GLY A 121 -5.94 18.42 -4.28
C GLY A 121 -6.46 19.85 -4.25
N ASN A 122 -6.01 20.68 -3.30
CA ASN A 122 -5.63 22.08 -3.54
C ASN A 122 -5.45 22.93 -2.25
N GLU A 123 -4.21 23.40 -2.14
CA GLU A 123 -3.77 24.78 -1.90
C GLU A 123 -3.88 25.47 -0.52
N ASP A 124 -4.82 25.18 0.38
CA ASP A 124 -4.92 26.03 1.60
C ASP A 124 -4.77 25.32 2.95
N LYS A 125 -4.69 23.99 2.97
CA LYS A 125 -4.28 23.23 4.16
C LYS A 125 -3.40 22.09 3.69
N GLN A 126 -2.17 22.06 4.18
CA GLN A 126 -1.35 20.86 4.08
C GLN A 126 -2.21 19.69 4.57
N GLY A 127 -2.41 18.69 3.71
CA GLY A 127 -3.38 17.59 3.84
C GLY A 127 -3.09 16.65 4.99
N TRP A 128 -3.20 17.15 6.20
CA TRP A 128 -2.95 16.41 7.42
C TRP A 128 -4.28 16.09 8.10
N TYR A 129 -4.46 14.80 8.39
CA TYR A 129 -5.22 14.25 9.51
C TYR A 129 -6.43 15.09 9.94
N VAL A 130 -7.57 14.89 9.29
CA VAL A 130 -8.82 15.50 9.77
C VAL A 130 -9.36 14.66 10.92
N ASP A 131 -9.46 15.27 12.09
CA ASP A 131 -10.16 14.68 13.23
C ASP A 131 -11.64 14.54 12.92
N PHE A 132 -12.12 13.31 13.00
CA PHE A 132 -13.52 13.00 12.79
C PHE A 132 -14.01 12.08 13.91
N ASP A 133 -15.13 12.44 14.54
CA ASP A 133 -15.83 11.56 15.46
C ASP A 133 -16.57 10.50 14.65
N LEU A 134 -16.07 9.26 14.69
CA LEU A 134 -16.65 8.12 14.01
C LEU A 134 -17.14 7.08 15.00
N THR A 135 -18.25 6.44 14.64
CA THR A 135 -18.67 5.16 15.20
C THR A 135 -18.28 4.08 14.20
N LEU A 136 -17.19 3.38 14.46
CA LEU A 136 -16.68 2.31 13.62
C LEU A 136 -17.16 0.95 14.13
N HIS A 137 -17.76 0.12 13.28
CA HIS A 137 -18.10 -1.25 13.65
C HIS A 137 -16.83 -2.13 13.54
N PRO A 138 -16.29 -2.71 14.64
CA PRO A 138 -15.07 -3.50 14.64
C PRO A 138 -15.16 -4.75 13.74
N VAL A 139 -16.37 -5.30 13.53
CA VAL A 139 -16.63 -6.42 12.62
C VAL A 139 -16.31 -6.04 11.16
N SER A 140 -16.53 -4.79 10.76
CA SER A 140 -16.24 -4.33 9.40
C SER A 140 -14.74 -4.14 9.16
N ILE A 141 -13.99 -3.64 10.15
CA ILE A 141 -12.56 -3.39 10.00
C ILE A 141 -11.75 -4.69 10.05
N THR A 142 -12.05 -5.59 10.98
CA THR A 142 -11.32 -6.87 11.12
C THR A 142 -11.58 -7.82 9.95
N ALA A 143 -12.82 -7.92 9.46
CA ALA A 143 -13.14 -8.75 8.31
C ALA A 143 -12.59 -8.18 6.98
N GLU A 144 -12.61 -6.85 6.79
CA GLU A 144 -12.05 -6.21 5.59
C GLU A 144 -10.51 -6.33 5.53
N LEU A 145 -9.83 -6.29 6.69
CA LEU A 145 -8.39 -6.51 6.80
C LEU A 145 -7.99 -7.94 6.41
N TYR A 146 -8.78 -8.95 6.80
CA TYR A 146 -8.54 -10.36 6.47
C TYR A 146 -8.75 -10.66 4.98
N VAL A 147 -9.76 -10.03 4.34
CA VAL A 147 -10.00 -10.20 2.90
C VAL A 147 -8.89 -9.53 2.08
N MET A 148 -8.44 -8.33 2.46
CA MET A 148 -7.29 -7.71 1.79
C MET A 148 -6.01 -8.51 1.97
N GLU A 149 -5.76 -9.04 3.17
CA GLU A 149 -4.62 -9.90 3.47
C GLU A 149 -4.60 -11.15 2.58
N ASN A 150 -5.72 -11.84 2.44
CA ASN A 150 -5.81 -12.99 1.53
C ASN A 150 -5.65 -12.59 0.06
N SER A 151 -6.24 -11.47 -0.38
CA SER A 151 -6.12 -11.03 -1.79
C SER A 151 -4.70 -10.60 -2.18
N LEU A 152 -4.00 -9.88 -1.29
CA LEU A 152 -2.63 -9.42 -1.55
C LEU A 152 -1.60 -10.56 -1.41
N GLN A 153 -1.91 -11.57 -0.59
CA GLN A 153 -1.05 -12.74 -0.41
C GLN A 153 -1.20 -13.75 -1.55
N THR A 154 -2.40 -13.91 -2.11
CA THR A 154 -2.62 -14.73 -3.31
C THR A 154 -2.00 -14.13 -4.58
N GLU A 155 -1.94 -12.80 -4.70
CA GLU A 155 -1.36 -12.13 -5.89
C GLU A 155 0.17 -12.02 -5.87
N SER A 156 0.81 -12.39 -4.75
CA SER A 156 2.28 -12.47 -4.63
C SER A 156 2.87 -13.84 -5.02
N CYS A 157 2.00 -14.82 -5.28
CA CYS A 157 2.36 -16.21 -5.59
C CYS A 157 1.60 -16.69 -6.84
N THR A 158 1.62 -15.91 -7.93
CA THR A 158 1.25 -16.37 -9.28
C THR A 158 1.99 -15.55 -10.33
#